data_AF-A0A1F7NF39-F1
#
_entry.id   AF-A0A1F7NF39-F1
#
_cell.length_a   1.000
_cell.length_b   1.000
_cell.length_c   1.000
_cell.angle_alpha   90.00
_cell.angle_beta   90.00
_cell.angle_gamma   90.00
#
_symmetry.space_group_name_H-M   'P 1'
#
loop_
_entity.id
_entity.type
_entity.pdbx_description
1 polymer ?
#
loop_
_entity_poly.entity_id
_entity_poly.type
_entity_poly.pdbx_seq_one_letter_code
_entity_poly.pdbx_strand_id
1 'polypeptide(L)'
;MLSSPLRERFGIFHHLDFYSDEELCRIILRSASILGASVERPGAEEIARRSRGTPRIANRLLRRVRDYAQVKGDGVITGEVAHDALDREGVDGRGLDRLDRRFLTAIIEQYSGGPVGIEAVAATINDEAETLVEMVEPYLLKIGFIVRSPNGRRATAGAYSHLGYPAPAAPGGQGQLPL
;
A
#
# COMPACT_ATOMS: atom_id res chain seq x y z
N MET A 1 21.41 3.37 -4.70
CA MET A 1 21.57 4.79 -4.27
C MET A 1 22.69 5.44 -5.07
N LEU A 2 22.45 6.60 -5.72
CA LEU A 2 23.48 7.35 -6.47
C LEU A 2 24.58 7.85 -5.51
N SER A 3 25.84 7.72 -5.92
CA SER A 3 27.00 8.19 -5.16
C SER A 3 26.98 9.72 -5.01
N SER A 4 27.45 10.25 -3.87
CA SER A 4 27.47 11.69 -3.61
C SER A 4 28.14 12.51 -4.74
N PRO A 5 29.30 12.09 -5.31
CA PRO A 5 29.93 12.83 -6.40
C PRO A 5 29.10 12.87 -7.70
N LEU A 6 28.25 11.87 -7.94
CA LEU A 6 27.38 11.83 -9.11
C LEU A 6 26.10 12.64 -8.84
N ARG A 7 25.61 12.64 -7.60
CA ARG A 7 24.45 13.42 -7.17
C ARG A 7 24.70 14.93 -7.32
N GLU A 8 25.88 15.39 -6.92
CA GLU A 8 26.28 16.81 -7.03
C GLU A 8 26.35 17.34 -8.47
N ARG A 9 26.38 16.45 -9.47
CA ARG A 9 26.40 16.82 -10.90
C ARG A 9 25.01 17.12 -11.49
N PHE A 10 23.93 16.83 -10.77
CA PHE A 10 22.58 17.19 -11.21
C PHE A 10 22.25 18.60 -10.72
N GLY A 11 21.97 19.53 -11.66
CA GLY A 11 21.62 20.92 -11.34
C GLY A 11 20.13 21.16 -11.04
N ILE A 12 19.29 20.16 -11.27
CA ILE A 12 17.84 20.21 -11.02
C ILE A 12 17.44 18.91 -10.33
N PHE A 13 16.72 19.05 -9.21
CA PHE A 13 16.19 17.93 -8.45
C PHE A 13 14.67 18.08 -8.35
N HIS A 14 13.94 17.05 -8.78
CA HIS A 14 12.51 16.95 -8.55
C HIS A 14 12.25 15.80 -7.59
N HIS A 15 11.53 16.10 -6.51
CA HIS A 15 10.95 15.08 -5.66
C HIS A 15 9.53 14.82 -6.14
N LEU A 16 9.19 13.54 -6.33
CA LEU A 16 7.84 13.14 -6.68
C LEU A 16 7.18 12.57 -5.44
N ASP A 17 6.17 13.28 -4.96
CA ASP A 17 5.31 12.80 -3.89
C ASP A 17 4.17 11.94 -4.46
N PHE A 18 3.49 11.25 -3.55
CA PHE A 18 2.27 10.53 -3.88
C PHE A 18 1.17 11.48 -4.35
N TYR A 19 0.43 11.02 -5.34
CA TYR A 19 -0.74 11.73 -5.84
C TYR A 19 -1.89 11.67 -4.84
N SER A 20 -2.70 12.72 -4.83
CA SER A 20 -4.00 12.73 -4.16
C SER A 20 -5.02 11.83 -4.86
N ASP A 21 -6.06 11.43 -4.14
CA ASP A 21 -7.14 10.61 -4.70
C ASP A 21 -7.84 11.31 -5.86
N GLU A 22 -8.01 12.64 -5.81
CA GLU A 22 -8.61 13.42 -6.90
C GLU A 22 -7.71 13.46 -8.14
N GLU A 23 -6.39 13.60 -7.98
CA GLU A 23 -5.46 13.50 -9.11
C GLU A 23 -5.47 12.10 -9.72
N LEU A 24 -5.50 11.06 -8.90
CA LEU A 24 -5.59 9.69 -9.37
C LEU A 24 -6.92 9.42 -10.09
N CYS A 25 -8.04 9.94 -9.58
CA CYS A 25 -9.33 9.85 -10.24
C CYS A 25 -9.28 10.45 -11.66
N ARG A 26 -8.70 11.65 -11.80
CA ARG A 26 -8.48 12.27 -13.12
C ARG A 26 -7.59 11.41 -14.04
N ILE A 27 -6.51 10.83 -13.51
CA ILE A 27 -5.64 9.92 -14.26
C ILE A 27 -6.42 8.68 -14.72
N ILE A 28 -7.23 8.08 -13.85
CA ILE A 28 -8.02 6.88 -14.15
C ILE A 28 -9.05 7.17 -15.24
N LEU A 29 -9.82 8.26 -15.12
CA LEU A 29 -10.80 8.64 -16.13
C LEU A 29 -10.16 8.89 -17.50
N ARG A 30 -9.00 9.56 -17.52
CA ARG A 30 -8.22 9.76 -18.75
C ARG A 30 -7.75 8.43 -19.34
N SER A 31 -7.20 7.55 -18.52
CA SER A 31 -6.71 6.23 -18.96
C SER A 31 -7.85 5.33 -19.45
N ALA A 32 -9.03 5.42 -18.83
CA ALA A 32 -10.21 4.68 -19.24
C ALA A 32 -10.65 5.09 -20.65
N SER A 33 -10.68 6.39 -20.94
CA SER A 33 -10.96 6.91 -22.28
C SER A 33 -9.97 6.38 -23.33
N ILE A 34 -8.68 6.35 -23.02
CA ILE A 34 -7.64 5.80 -23.91
C ILE A 34 -7.84 4.29 -24.16
N LEU A 35 -8.28 3.55 -23.14
CA LEU A 35 -8.51 2.11 -23.21
C LEU A 35 -9.88 1.73 -23.77
N GLY A 36 -10.74 2.71 -24.10
CA GLY A 36 -12.12 2.48 -24.52
C GLY A 36 -13.00 1.84 -23.43
N ALA A 37 -12.70 2.09 -22.16
CA ALA A 37 -13.47 1.58 -21.02
C ALA A 37 -14.47 2.63 -20.52
N SER A 38 -15.73 2.23 -20.33
CA SER A 38 -16.75 3.07 -19.69
C SER A 38 -16.56 3.06 -18.18
N VAL A 39 -16.26 4.22 -17.59
CA VAL A 39 -16.02 4.37 -16.16
C VAL A 39 -16.80 5.56 -15.63
N GLU A 40 -17.60 5.32 -14.59
CA GLU A 40 -18.28 6.38 -13.86
C GLU A 40 -17.38 6.97 -12.78
N ARG A 41 -17.64 8.22 -12.39
CA ARG A 41 -16.84 8.90 -11.36
C ARG A 41 -16.72 8.08 -10.05
N PRO A 42 -17.80 7.48 -9.50
CA PRO A 42 -17.69 6.66 -8.29
C PRO A 42 -16.76 5.45 -8.45
N GLY A 43 -16.73 4.82 -9.63
CA GLY A 43 -15.82 3.72 -9.94
C GLY A 43 -14.36 4.17 -10.00
N ALA A 44 -14.11 5.31 -10.63
CA ALA A 44 -12.77 5.90 -10.67
C ALA A 44 -12.27 6.32 -9.28
N GLU A 45 -13.14 6.88 -8.44
CA GLU A 45 -12.82 7.24 -7.06
C GLU A 45 -12.49 6.00 -6.20
N GLU A 46 -13.24 4.90 -6.36
CA GLU A 46 -12.97 3.65 -5.65
C GLU A 46 -11.60 3.07 -6.02
N ILE A 47 -11.27 3.05 -7.32
CA ILE A 47 -9.95 2.64 -7.79
C ILE A 47 -8.86 3.58 -7.23
N ALA A 48 -9.10 4.90 -7.27
CA ALA A 48 -8.14 5.90 -6.80
C ALA A 48 -7.77 5.71 -5.33
N ARG A 49 -8.77 5.57 -4.45
CA ARG A 49 -8.58 5.35 -3.00
C ARG A 49 -7.70 4.12 -2.72
N ARG A 50 -7.84 3.06 -3.53
CA ARG A 50 -7.08 1.81 -3.38
C ARG A 50 -5.75 1.79 -4.16
N SER A 51 -5.34 2.89 -4.78
CA SER A 51 -4.16 2.96 -5.65
C SER A 51 -2.87 3.41 -4.96
N ARG A 52 -2.88 3.54 -3.62
CA ARG A 52 -1.69 3.87 -2.83
C ARG A 52 -0.98 5.17 -3.29
N GLY A 53 -1.74 6.16 -3.77
CA GLY A 53 -1.17 7.43 -4.27
C GLY A 53 -0.30 7.28 -5.54
N THR A 54 -0.37 6.13 -6.23
CA THR A 54 0.56 5.79 -7.31
C THR A 54 -0.15 5.58 -8.65
N PRO A 55 0.13 6.40 -9.69
CA PRO A 55 -0.51 6.27 -11.00
C PRO A 55 -0.28 4.91 -11.68
N ARG A 56 0.88 4.29 -11.46
CA ARG A 56 1.19 2.94 -11.97
C ARG A 56 0.23 1.89 -11.41
N ILE A 57 -0.08 1.97 -10.12
CA ILE A 57 -1.01 1.05 -9.45
C ILE A 57 -2.44 1.34 -9.94
N ALA A 58 -2.85 2.61 -10.00
CA ALA A 58 -4.16 3.00 -10.52
C ALA A 58 -4.44 2.43 -11.92
N ASN A 59 -3.48 2.56 -12.84
CA ASN A 59 -3.64 2.01 -14.18
C ASN A 59 -3.65 0.47 -14.23
N ARG A 60 -2.92 -0.19 -13.31
CA ARG A 60 -2.96 -1.66 -13.18
C ARG A 60 -4.33 -2.12 -12.70
N LEU A 61 -4.87 -1.46 -11.67
CA LEU A 61 -6.18 -1.76 -11.11
C LEU A 61 -7.30 -1.48 -12.11
N LEU A 62 -7.26 -0.35 -12.82
CA LEU A 62 -8.23 -0.03 -13.87
C LEU A 62 -8.35 -1.15 -14.91
N ARG A 63 -7.21 -1.71 -15.38
CA ARG A 63 -7.26 -2.83 -16.34
C ARG A 63 -7.94 -4.06 -15.75
N ARG A 64 -7.64 -4.41 -14.49
CA ARG A 64 -8.30 -5.54 -13.79
C ARG A 64 -9.79 -5.34 -13.61
N VAL A 65 -10.19 -4.15 -13.15
CA VAL A 65 -11.60 -3.81 -12.95
C VAL A 65 -12.35 -3.79 -14.27
N ARG A 66 -11.73 -3.31 -15.35
CA ARG A 66 -12.31 -3.36 -16.69
C ARG A 66 -12.54 -4.80 -17.14
N ASP A 67 -11.54 -5.65 -17.02
CA ASP A 67 -11.64 -7.06 -17.42
C ASP A 67 -12.75 -7.76 -16.59
N TYR A 68 -12.89 -7.42 -15.31
CA TYR A 68 -14.01 -7.88 -14.47
C TYR A 68 -15.36 -7.36 -14.96
N ALA A 69 -15.49 -6.05 -15.21
CA ALA A 69 -16.74 -5.42 -15.66
C ALA A 69 -17.22 -5.97 -17.01
N GLN A 70 -16.31 -6.36 -17.90
CA GLN A 70 -16.63 -6.96 -19.19
C GLN A 70 -17.16 -8.40 -19.08
N VAL A 71 -16.75 -9.14 -18.05
CA VAL A 71 -17.12 -10.57 -17.88
C VAL A 71 -18.31 -10.74 -16.93
N LYS A 72 -18.43 -9.89 -15.92
CA LYS A 72 -19.38 -10.04 -14.81
C LYS A 72 -20.42 -8.93 -14.70
N GLY A 73 -20.34 -7.89 -15.53
CA GLY A 73 -21.31 -6.80 -15.54
C GLY A 73 -21.63 -6.34 -16.96
N ASP A 74 -22.18 -5.13 -17.07
CA ASP A 74 -22.63 -4.56 -18.35
C ASP A 74 -21.52 -3.78 -19.09
N GLY A 75 -20.25 -4.04 -18.76
CA GLY A 75 -19.10 -3.34 -19.33
C GLY A 75 -18.86 -1.91 -18.82
N VAL A 76 -19.68 -1.43 -17.87
CA VAL A 76 -19.53 -0.13 -17.20
C VAL A 76 -18.91 -0.31 -15.81
N ILE A 77 -17.85 0.44 -15.51
CA ILE A 77 -17.22 0.45 -14.19
C ILE A 77 -17.93 1.47 -13.30
N THR A 78 -18.89 0.99 -12.52
CA THR A 78 -19.55 1.75 -11.44
C THR A 78 -18.77 1.62 -10.12
N GLY A 79 -19.20 2.33 -9.07
CA GLY A 79 -18.61 2.21 -7.74
C GLY A 79 -18.69 0.78 -7.18
N GLU A 80 -19.84 0.13 -7.33
CA GLU A 80 -20.08 -1.25 -6.87
C GLU A 80 -19.24 -2.26 -7.65
N VAL A 81 -19.19 -2.13 -8.99
CA VAL A 81 -18.37 -3.01 -9.84
C VAL A 81 -16.88 -2.87 -9.50
N ALA A 82 -16.41 -1.65 -9.26
CA ALA A 82 -15.03 -1.42 -8.84
C ALA A 82 -14.74 -2.03 -7.46
N HIS A 83 -15.65 -1.86 -6.50
CA HIS A 83 -15.53 -2.45 -5.17
C HIS A 83 -15.41 -3.97 -5.23
N ASP A 84 -16.37 -4.64 -5.87
CA ASP A 84 -16.41 -6.10 -6.00
C ASP A 84 -15.17 -6.66 -6.73
N ALA A 85 -14.73 -5.98 -7.79
CA ALA A 85 -13.55 -6.37 -8.54
C ALA A 85 -12.29 -6.30 -7.69
N LEU A 86 -12.11 -5.21 -6.94
CA LEU A 86 -10.92 -4.98 -6.11
C LEU A 86 -10.87 -5.92 -4.90
N ASP A 87 -12.02 -6.20 -4.29
CA ASP A 87 -12.14 -7.20 -3.21
C ASP A 87 -11.72 -8.59 -3.69
N ARG A 88 -12.18 -9.00 -4.88
CA ARG A 88 -11.80 -10.29 -5.50
C ARG A 88 -10.33 -10.36 -5.90
N GLU A 89 -9.75 -9.26 -6.36
CA GLU A 89 -8.30 -9.15 -6.61
C GLU A 89 -7.47 -9.16 -5.31
N GLY A 90 -8.12 -9.11 -4.15
CA GLY A 90 -7.46 -9.11 -2.85
C GLY A 90 -6.77 -7.79 -2.53
N VAL A 91 -7.33 -6.67 -3.00
CA VAL A 91 -6.93 -5.31 -2.63
C VAL A 91 -7.95 -4.78 -1.64
N ASP A 92 -7.54 -4.51 -0.41
CA ASP A 92 -8.49 -4.06 0.62
C ASP A 92 -8.88 -2.57 0.49
N GLY A 93 -9.76 -2.10 1.38
CA GLY A 93 -10.23 -0.70 1.38
C GLY A 93 -9.16 0.35 1.63
N ARG A 94 -7.95 -0.02 2.08
CA ARG A 94 -6.77 0.86 2.20
C ARG A 94 -5.82 0.70 1.02
N GLY A 95 -6.15 -0.12 0.02
CA GLY A 95 -5.30 -0.38 -1.12
C GLY A 95 -4.16 -1.36 -0.83
N LEU A 96 -4.19 -2.07 0.30
CA LEU A 96 -3.19 -3.09 0.61
C LEU A 96 -3.48 -4.35 -0.18
N ASP A 97 -2.47 -4.83 -0.88
CA ASP A 97 -2.55 -6.09 -1.59
C ASP A 97 -2.17 -7.28 -0.70
N ARG A 98 -2.14 -8.48 -1.29
CA ARG A 98 -1.78 -9.70 -0.57
C ARG A 98 -0.36 -9.65 0.00
N LEU A 99 0.60 -9.01 -0.67
CA LEU A 99 1.97 -8.95 -0.20
C LEU A 99 2.08 -8.01 1.01
N ASP A 100 1.44 -6.84 0.94
CA ASP A 100 1.39 -5.87 2.05
C ASP A 100 0.81 -6.53 3.31
N ARG A 101 -0.31 -7.26 3.17
CA ARG A 101 -0.97 -7.95 4.29
C ARG A 101 -0.13 -9.11 4.82
N ARG A 102 0.53 -9.89 3.95
CA ARG A 102 1.46 -10.95 4.39
C ARG A 102 2.65 -10.38 5.15
N PHE A 103 3.19 -9.25 4.72
CA PHE A 103 4.27 -8.56 5.40
C PHE A 103 3.87 -8.14 6.82
N LEU A 104 2.73 -7.45 6.97
CA LEU A 104 2.20 -7.04 8.27
C LEU A 104 1.86 -8.25 9.17
N THR A 105 1.22 -9.27 8.60
CA THR A 105 0.85 -10.50 9.30
C THR A 105 2.09 -11.21 9.83
N ALA A 106 3.16 -11.33 9.03
CA ALA A 106 4.41 -11.93 9.47
C ALA A 106 5.01 -11.17 10.67
N ILE A 107 5.02 -9.82 10.63
CA ILE A 107 5.51 -9.01 11.75
C ILE A 107 4.65 -9.24 13.01
N ILE A 108 3.33 -9.27 12.87
CA ILE A 108 2.39 -9.41 14.00
C ILE A 108 2.45 -10.81 14.61
N GLU A 109 2.32 -11.86 13.80
CA GLU A 109 2.18 -13.23 14.28
C GLU A 109 3.52 -13.89 14.60
N GLN A 110 4.51 -13.77 13.72
CA GLN A 110 5.79 -14.48 13.87
C GLN A 110 6.78 -13.74 14.76
N TYR A 111 6.67 -12.41 14.80
CA TYR A 111 7.58 -11.55 15.54
C TYR A 111 6.90 -10.75 16.66
N SER A 112 5.66 -11.10 17.01
CA SER A 112 4.90 -10.46 18.10
C SER A 112 4.84 -8.93 17.98
N GLY A 113 4.74 -8.42 16.75
CA GLY A 113 4.72 -7.00 16.44
C GLY A 113 6.08 -6.33 16.25
N GLY A 114 7.19 -7.04 16.45
CA GLY A 114 8.56 -6.56 16.25
C GLY A 114 9.28 -6.07 17.53
N PRO A 115 10.52 -5.56 17.41
CA PRO A 115 11.18 -5.13 16.19
C PRO A 115 11.82 -6.30 15.43
N VAL A 116 11.78 -6.25 14.09
CA VAL A 116 12.35 -7.31 13.23
C VAL A 116 13.15 -6.75 12.04
N GLY A 117 14.26 -7.38 11.69
CA GLY A 117 15.07 -7.05 10.50
C GLY A 117 14.33 -7.38 9.20
N ILE A 118 14.61 -6.68 8.10
CA ILE A 118 13.86 -6.91 6.85
C ILE A 118 14.17 -8.28 6.25
N GLU A 119 15.40 -8.72 6.40
CA GLU A 119 15.94 -9.98 5.93
C GLU A 119 15.21 -11.16 6.58
N ALA A 120 14.87 -11.03 7.87
CA ALA A 120 14.10 -12.04 8.60
C ALA A 120 12.64 -12.09 8.13
N VAL A 121 12.01 -10.92 7.92
CA VAL A 121 10.64 -10.86 7.38
C VAL A 121 10.60 -11.42 5.96
N ALA A 122 11.55 -11.02 5.10
CA ALA A 122 11.70 -11.50 3.73
C ALA A 122 11.82 -13.02 3.67
N ALA A 123 12.67 -13.61 4.53
CA ALA A 123 12.80 -15.05 4.66
C ALA A 123 11.49 -15.73 5.10
N THR A 124 10.76 -15.13 6.04
CA THR A 124 9.48 -15.68 6.57
C THR A 124 8.40 -15.73 5.50
N ILE A 125 8.30 -14.71 4.64
CA ILE A 125 7.28 -14.65 3.60
C ILE A 125 7.76 -15.19 2.24
N ASN A 126 9.01 -15.68 2.17
CA ASN A 126 9.67 -16.17 0.96
C ASN A 126 9.63 -15.15 -0.19
N ASP A 127 10.12 -13.94 0.10
CA ASP A 127 10.20 -12.82 -0.84
C ASP A 127 11.57 -12.11 -0.71
N GLU A 128 11.89 -11.18 -1.60
CA GLU A 128 13.15 -10.46 -1.60
C GLU A 128 13.09 -9.22 -0.70
N ALA A 129 14.11 -9.01 0.13
CA ALA A 129 14.18 -7.85 1.02
C ALA A 129 14.13 -6.52 0.26
N GLU A 130 14.77 -6.44 -0.91
CA GLU A 130 14.76 -5.26 -1.78
C GLU A 130 13.33 -4.96 -2.27
N THR A 131 12.62 -5.96 -2.76
CA THR A 131 11.21 -5.85 -3.17
C THR A 131 10.34 -5.28 -2.04
N LEU A 132 10.52 -5.76 -0.81
CA LEU A 132 9.76 -5.26 0.33
C LEU A 132 10.07 -3.79 0.68
N VAL A 133 11.34 -3.42 0.67
CA VAL A 133 11.78 -2.04 0.96
C VAL A 133 11.31 -1.07 -0.11
N GLU A 134 11.32 -1.50 -1.38
CA GLU A 134 10.98 -0.61 -2.50
C GLU A 134 9.47 -0.55 -2.79
N MET A 135 8.75 -1.66 -2.59
CA MET A 135 7.35 -1.77 -3.05
C MET A 135 6.32 -1.75 -1.92
N VAL A 136 6.68 -2.20 -0.71
CA VAL A 136 5.74 -2.39 0.41
C VAL A 136 5.94 -1.33 1.48
N GLU A 137 7.16 -1.19 2.01
CA GLU A 137 7.47 -0.27 3.10
C GLU A 137 7.04 1.18 2.84
N PRO A 138 7.23 1.79 1.65
CA PRO A 138 6.98 3.22 1.48
C PRO A 138 5.52 3.60 1.76
N TYR A 139 4.58 2.77 1.32
CA TYR A 139 3.16 3.02 1.55
C TYR A 139 2.76 2.71 2.99
N LEU A 140 3.24 1.59 3.55
CA LEU A 140 2.94 1.21 4.94
C LEU A 140 3.49 2.22 5.95
N LEU A 141 4.66 2.81 5.69
CA LEU A 141 5.22 3.90 6.48
C LEU A 141 4.36 5.17 6.35
N LYS A 142 3.94 5.52 5.14
CA LYS A 142 3.10 6.70 4.89
C LYS A 142 1.77 6.65 5.65
N ILE A 143 1.09 5.50 5.64
CA ILE A 143 -0.19 5.32 6.36
C ILE A 143 0.00 5.00 7.85
N GLY A 144 1.24 4.94 8.33
CA GLY A 144 1.58 4.72 9.74
C GLY A 144 1.30 3.31 10.24
N PHE A 145 1.29 2.30 9.37
CA PHE A 145 1.04 0.89 9.75
C PHE A 145 2.33 0.20 10.25
N ILE A 146 3.48 0.71 9.85
CA ILE A 146 4.78 0.28 10.37
C ILE A 146 5.61 1.48 10.82
N VAL A 147 6.52 1.24 11.75
CA VAL A 147 7.57 2.20 12.16
C VAL A 147 8.93 1.55 11.96
N ARG A 148 9.86 2.31 11.40
CA ARG A 148 11.27 1.92 11.28
C ARG A 148 12.05 2.41 12.49
N SER A 149 12.72 1.50 13.18
CA SER A 149 13.62 1.77 14.31
C SER A 149 15.03 1.24 14.00
N PRO A 150 16.07 1.66 14.75
CA PRO A 150 17.42 1.10 14.60
C PRO A 150 17.45 -0.43 14.76
N ASN A 151 16.54 -0.98 15.57
CA ASN A 151 16.45 -2.40 15.87
C ASN A 151 15.58 -3.18 14.87
N GLY A 152 14.99 -2.51 13.87
CA GLY A 152 14.11 -3.14 12.87
C GLY A 152 12.73 -2.48 12.75
N ARG A 153 11.80 -3.21 12.13
CA ARG A 153 10.43 -2.77 11.82
C ARG A 153 9.47 -3.21 12.92
N ARG A 154 8.52 -2.34 13.26
CA ARG A 154 7.47 -2.61 14.24
C ARG A 154 6.11 -2.31 13.64
N ALA A 155 5.14 -3.20 13.83
CA ALA A 155 3.75 -2.96 13.46
C ALA A 155 3.08 -2.02 14.48
N THR A 156 2.28 -1.07 14.01
CA THR A 156 1.57 -0.12 14.88
C THR A 156 0.18 -0.61 15.25
N ALA A 157 -0.44 -0.01 16.27
CA ALA A 157 -1.83 -0.31 16.62
C ALA A 157 -2.81 -0.17 15.44
N GLY A 158 -2.53 0.73 14.49
CA GLY A 158 -3.31 0.89 13.26
C GLY A 158 -3.28 -0.36 12.38
N ALA A 159 -2.11 -1.01 12.24
CA ALA A 159 -1.99 -2.25 11.50
C ALA A 159 -2.74 -3.41 12.17
N TYR A 160 -2.66 -3.52 13.50
CA TYR A 160 -3.41 -4.53 14.27
C TYR A 160 -4.92 -4.36 14.07
N SER A 161 -5.43 -3.14 14.27
CA SER A 161 -6.85 -2.84 14.10
C SER A 161 -7.33 -3.09 12.66
N HIS A 162 -6.52 -2.74 11.67
CA HIS A 162 -6.86 -2.93 10.26
C HIS A 162 -6.95 -4.40 9.86
N LEU A 163 -6.05 -5.23 10.40
CA LEU A 163 -6.03 -6.67 10.13
C LEU A 163 -6.91 -7.50 11.09
N GLY A 164 -7.62 -6.84 12.02
CA GLY A 164 -8.51 -7.52 12.96
C GLY A 164 -7.82 -8.25 14.12
N TYR A 165 -6.55 -7.92 14.41
CA TYR A 165 -5.85 -8.46 15.58
C TYR A 165 -6.17 -7.66 16.85
N PRO A 166 -6.12 -8.29 18.04
CA PRO A 166 -6.22 -7.58 19.30
C PRO A 166 -5.10 -6.55 19.42
N ALA A 167 -5.38 -5.39 20.00
CA ALA A 167 -4.40 -4.33 20.15
C ALA A 167 -3.13 -4.85 20.87
N PRO A 168 -1.93 -4.44 20.45
CA PRO A 168 -0.71 -4.86 21.11
C PRO A 168 -0.76 -4.41 22.57
N ALA A 169 -0.39 -5.29 23.50
CA ALA A 169 -0.21 -4.91 24.88
C ALA A 169 0.74 -3.71 24.92
N ALA A 170 0.30 -2.60 25.52
CA ALA A 170 1.11 -1.38 25.58
C ALA A 170 2.52 -1.74 26.07
N PRO A 171 3.59 -1.25 25.42
CA PRO A 171 4.93 -1.42 25.97
C PRO A 171 4.90 -0.81 27.37
N GLY A 172 5.12 -1.64 28.39
CA GLY A 172 5.08 -1.22 29.79
C GLY A 172 5.83 0.09 29.97
N GLY A 173 5.16 1.07 30.58
CA GLY A 173 5.76 2.35 30.90
C GLY A 173 7.08 2.13 31.59
N GLN A 174 8.14 2.74 31.05
CA GLN A 174 9.41 2.87 31.74
C GLN A 174 9.11 3.45 33.13
N GLY A 175 9.51 2.70 34.15
CA GLY A 175 9.26 3.03 35.55
C GLY A 175 9.64 4.47 35.85
N GLN A 176 8.66 5.21 36.38
CA GLN A 176 8.94 6.33 37.27
C GLN A 176 9.77 5.76 38.43
N LEU A 177 11.07 6.04 38.43
CA LEU A 177 11.88 5.87 39.63
C LEU A 177 11.29 6.80 40.71
N PRO A 178 10.88 6.28 41.88
CA PRO A 178 10.66 7.13 43.03
C PRO A 178 12.02 7.67 43.51
N LEU A 179 11.97 8.91 43.99
CA LEU A 179 13.07 9.79 44.44
C LEU A 179 14.13 9.11 45.32
#